data_AF-A0A2G5RE52-F1
#
_entry.id   AF-A0A2G5RE52-F1
#
_cell.length_a   1.000
_cell.length_b   1.000
_cell.length_c   1.000
_cell.angle_alpha   90.00
_cell.angle_beta   90.00
_cell.angle_gamma   90.00
#
_symmetry.space_group_name_H-M   'P 1'
#
loop_
_entity.id
_entity.type
_entity.pdbx_description
1 polymer ?
#
loop_
_entity_poly.entity_id
_entity_poly.type
_entity_poly.pdbx_seq_one_letter_code
_entity_poly.pdbx_strand_id
1 'polypeptide(L)'
;MRALRRLLWGLGVLALAVGAFWLWVIWPPWEAKPSRADRPGPMSEAPVSAESAPPLVAAPALCVGSEAGPAGAAAANAASLSTLAWSPFGKPETGWEIYAPRIAAEIGTSCAPGSDGFAAALARWQQANHLPRTGVMDAAAFAVMLPRWHLTRPFVRVNRDGVCPGAPAEASLATARPDESYGGKTIQLRPAALQAYRRMVAEARAAGVLRRPEALTIYSGFRAPDADAQRCARDRNCQGLTRTICSAHRTGLALDVFIDAAPGFGPDSSADANRLAMARSPLYRWMVWNAGRFGFVNYVYEPWHWEWTGEPLLPGAPIASLSADGAEPVTEPPAGSTPRTPAAASAARNRL
;
A
#
# COMPACT_ATOMS: atom_id res chain seq x y z
N MET A 1 71.49 -23.93 -35.58
CA MET A 1 70.94 -22.91 -36.51
C MET A 1 69.47 -23.14 -36.89
N ARG A 2 69.05 -24.28 -37.49
CA ARG A 2 67.65 -24.50 -37.91
C ARG A 2 66.62 -24.56 -36.77
N ALA A 3 66.96 -25.15 -35.62
CA ALA A 3 66.06 -25.25 -34.47
C ALA A 3 65.78 -23.89 -33.80
N LEU A 4 66.82 -23.06 -33.63
CA LEU A 4 66.70 -21.71 -33.06
C LEU A 4 65.82 -20.80 -33.94
N ARG A 5 65.92 -20.95 -35.27
CA ARG A 5 65.10 -20.19 -36.22
C ARG A 5 63.61 -20.56 -36.14
N ARG A 6 63.30 -21.83 -35.86
CA ARG A 6 61.91 -22.30 -35.65
C ARG A 6 61.34 -21.83 -34.32
N LEU A 7 62.15 -21.81 -33.26
CA LEU A 7 61.73 -21.31 -31.95
C LEU A 7 61.41 -19.81 -31.99
N LEU A 8 62.28 -19.01 -32.61
CA LEU A 8 62.06 -17.57 -32.79
C LEU A 8 60.83 -17.28 -33.65
N TRP A 9 60.56 -18.11 -34.67
CA TRP A 9 59.35 -18.00 -35.46
C TRP A 9 58.09 -18.31 -34.64
N GLY A 10 58.11 -19.38 -33.83
CA GLY A 10 56.99 -19.74 -32.96
C GLY A 10 56.66 -18.66 -31.94
N LEU A 11 57.68 -18.07 -31.30
CA LEU A 11 57.51 -16.97 -30.36
C LEU A 11 56.98 -15.69 -31.03
N GLY A 12 57.43 -15.39 -32.25
CA GLY A 12 56.93 -14.26 -33.03
C GLY A 12 55.44 -14.39 -33.39
N VAL A 13 55.02 -15.59 -33.81
CA VAL A 13 53.60 -15.87 -34.13
C VAL A 13 52.73 -15.78 -32.87
N LEU A 14 53.21 -16.29 -31.73
CA LEU A 14 52.48 -16.22 -30.47
C LEU A 14 52.29 -14.76 -30.00
N ALA A 15 53.34 -13.94 -30.10
CA ALA A 15 53.27 -12.53 -29.74
C ALA A 15 52.29 -11.75 -30.62
N LEU A 16 52.24 -12.04 -31.93
CA LEU A 16 51.28 -11.43 -32.85
C LEU A 16 49.84 -11.85 -32.54
N ALA A 17 49.61 -13.12 -32.21
CA ALA A 17 48.27 -13.61 -31.85
C ALA A 17 47.74 -12.95 -30.56
N VAL A 18 48.59 -12.83 -29.54
CA VAL A 18 48.25 -12.14 -28.28
C VAL A 18 47.99 -10.65 -28.53
N GLY A 19 48.81 -9.98 -29.34
CA GLY A 19 48.62 -8.58 -29.70
C GLY A 19 47.32 -8.32 -30.46
N ALA A 20 46.98 -9.18 -31.43
CA ALA A 20 45.74 -9.10 -32.18
C ALA A 20 44.49 -9.32 -31.29
N PHE A 21 44.57 -10.25 -30.33
CA PHE A 21 43.50 -10.49 -29.37
C PHE A 21 43.27 -9.26 -28.47
N TRP A 22 44.33 -8.65 -27.94
CA TRP A 22 44.21 -7.42 -27.14
C TRP A 22 43.66 -6.24 -27.93
N LEU A 23 44.06 -6.07 -29.19
CA LEU A 23 43.50 -5.07 -30.11
C LEU A 23 41.99 -5.28 -30.35
N TRP A 24 41.55 -6.54 -30.48
CA TRP A 24 40.13 -6.87 -30.66
C TRP A 24 39.29 -6.60 -29.40
N VAL A 25 39.85 -6.86 -28.20
CA VAL A 25 39.18 -6.58 -26.92
C VAL A 25 39.04 -5.08 -26.67
N ILE A 26 40.06 -4.29 -27.00
CA ILE A 26 40.07 -2.83 -26.76
C ILE A 26 39.31 -2.07 -27.85
N TRP A 27 39.30 -2.59 -29.09
CA TRP A 27 38.68 -1.93 -30.25
C TRP A 27 37.80 -2.92 -31.03
N PRO A 28 36.62 -3.30 -30.50
CA PRO A 28 35.72 -4.19 -31.20
C PRO A 28 35.29 -3.56 -32.53
N PRO A 29 35.42 -4.25 -33.67
CA PRO A 29 35.24 -3.67 -35.01
C PRO A 29 33.77 -3.39 -35.40
N TRP A 30 32.87 -3.19 -34.42
CA TRP A 30 31.45 -2.97 -34.64
C TRP A 30 30.91 -1.74 -33.89
N GLU A 31 31.60 -0.60 -33.93
CA GLU A 31 30.88 0.67 -33.78
C GLU A 31 30.22 1.03 -35.11
N ALA A 32 28.94 0.67 -35.24
CA ALA A 32 28.08 1.17 -36.29
C ALA A 32 27.93 2.69 -36.14
N LYS A 33 28.46 3.44 -37.12
CA LYS A 33 28.21 4.88 -37.27
C LYS A 33 26.70 5.14 -37.36
N PRO A 34 26.13 6.14 -36.66
CA PRO A 34 24.78 6.59 -36.94
C PRO A 34 24.74 7.21 -38.34
N SER A 35 23.91 6.65 -39.21
CA SER A 35 23.61 7.20 -40.53
C SER A 35 22.82 8.51 -40.38
N ARG A 36 23.42 9.58 -40.88
CA ARG A 36 22.80 10.89 -41.04
C ARG A 36 22.21 10.96 -42.45
N ALA A 37 20.91 10.70 -42.58
CA ALA A 37 19.98 11.28 -43.56
C ALA A 37 18.76 10.37 -43.73
N ASP A 38 17.62 10.80 -43.21
CA ASP A 38 16.47 11.10 -44.07
C ASP A 38 15.53 12.03 -43.31
N ARG A 39 15.25 13.18 -43.93
CA ARG A 39 14.24 14.14 -43.48
C ARG A 39 12.89 13.73 -44.06
N PRO A 40 11.85 13.55 -43.25
CA PRO A 40 10.49 13.93 -43.61
C PRO A 40 10.26 15.40 -43.25
N GLY A 41 9.49 16.11 -44.07
CA GLY A 41 9.10 17.52 -43.86
C GLY A 41 8.30 17.77 -42.57
N PRO A 42 7.92 19.04 -42.31
CA PRO A 42 7.41 19.46 -41.02
C PRO A 42 6.02 18.89 -40.78
N MET A 43 5.94 17.75 -40.08
CA MET A 43 4.71 17.37 -39.41
C MET A 43 4.59 18.27 -38.19
N SER A 44 3.66 19.22 -38.32
CA SER A 44 2.98 19.95 -37.26
C SER A 44 3.18 19.30 -35.89
N GLU A 45 4.08 19.89 -35.11
CA GLU A 45 4.22 19.62 -33.69
C GLU A 45 2.93 20.14 -33.04
N ALA A 46 1.94 19.27 -32.90
CA ALA A 46 0.85 19.53 -31.98
C ALA A 46 1.50 19.73 -30.61
N PRO A 47 1.20 20.83 -29.89
CA PRO A 47 1.77 21.03 -28.57
C PRO A 47 1.33 19.84 -27.73
N VAL A 48 2.30 19.02 -27.34
CA VAL A 48 2.10 18.09 -26.25
C VAL A 48 1.88 19.00 -25.06
N SER A 49 0.61 19.28 -24.75
CA SER A 49 0.21 19.86 -23.50
C SER A 49 0.89 19.01 -22.45
N ALA A 50 1.93 19.56 -21.83
CA ALA A 50 2.39 19.12 -20.54
C ALA A 50 1.19 19.34 -19.63
N GLU A 51 0.32 18.33 -19.56
CA GLU A 51 -0.71 18.22 -18.56
C GLU A 51 0.04 18.31 -17.24
N SER A 52 -0.01 19.50 -16.66
CA SER A 52 0.69 19.82 -15.44
C SER A 52 0.27 18.77 -14.43
N ALA A 53 1.25 18.09 -13.83
CA ALA A 53 0.98 17.20 -12.72
C ALA A 53 0.02 17.92 -11.76
N PRO A 54 -1.09 17.29 -11.33
CA PRO A 54 -2.08 17.95 -10.49
C PRO A 54 -1.35 18.60 -9.32
N PRO A 55 -1.70 19.84 -8.96
CA PRO A 55 -0.98 20.58 -7.93
C PRO A 55 -0.89 19.73 -6.67
N LEU A 56 0.25 19.81 -5.99
CA LEU A 56 0.45 19.27 -4.65
C LEU A 56 -0.80 19.61 -3.83
N VAL A 57 -1.60 18.60 -3.49
CA VAL A 57 -2.70 18.81 -2.54
C VAL A 57 -2.00 19.11 -1.23
N ALA A 58 -1.81 20.40 -0.97
CA ALA A 58 -1.31 20.91 0.27
C ALA A 58 -2.22 20.43 1.41
N ALA A 59 -1.65 20.34 2.61
CA ALA A 59 -2.37 20.23 3.86
C ALA A 59 -3.64 21.11 3.85
N PRO A 60 -4.74 20.68 4.49
CA PRO A 60 -6.14 20.98 4.13
C PRO A 60 -6.31 22.43 3.69
N ALA A 61 -6.18 22.65 2.40
CA ALA A 61 -6.50 23.92 1.79
C ALA A 61 -8.01 24.14 1.97
N LEU A 62 -8.35 25.33 2.45
CA LEU A 62 -9.68 25.94 2.55
C LEU A 62 -10.74 25.11 1.81
N CYS A 63 -11.71 24.55 2.53
CA CYS A 63 -12.85 23.80 1.99
C CYS A 63 -13.32 24.40 0.66
N VAL A 64 -12.93 23.81 -0.48
CA VAL A 64 -13.32 24.32 -1.79
C VAL A 64 -14.69 23.74 -2.12
N GLY A 65 -15.72 24.58 -2.01
CA GLY A 65 -17.11 24.20 -2.28
C GLY A 65 -18.07 24.86 -1.30
N SER A 66 -18.59 26.03 -1.67
CA SER A 66 -19.63 26.78 -0.95
C SER A 66 -21.05 26.24 -1.19
N GLU A 67 -21.19 25.06 -1.80
CA GLU A 67 -22.50 24.45 -2.00
C GLU A 67 -23.02 23.89 -0.67
N ALA A 68 -24.21 24.35 -0.28
CA ALA A 68 -24.91 23.81 0.87
C ALA A 68 -25.23 22.32 0.62
N GLY A 69 -24.88 21.47 1.59
CA GLY A 69 -25.34 20.08 1.61
C GLY A 69 -26.82 19.98 1.98
N PRO A 70 -27.40 18.76 1.94
CA PRO A 70 -28.74 18.52 2.47
C PRO A 70 -28.87 19.02 3.92
N ALA A 71 -30.02 19.60 4.26
CA ALA A 71 -30.25 20.21 5.56
C ALA A 71 -29.98 19.21 6.71
N GLY A 72 -29.17 19.62 7.69
CA GLY A 72 -28.83 18.80 8.86
C GLY A 72 -27.76 17.72 8.62
N ALA A 73 -27.35 17.45 7.37
CA ALA A 73 -26.40 16.39 7.06
C ALA A 73 -25.01 16.63 7.65
N ALA A 74 -24.51 17.88 7.60
CA ALA A 74 -23.24 18.26 8.21
C ALA A 74 -23.24 18.01 9.73
N ALA A 75 -24.31 18.40 10.42
CA ALA A 75 -24.48 18.15 11.85
C ALA A 75 -24.59 16.65 12.17
N ALA A 76 -25.31 15.88 11.35
CA ALA A 76 -25.41 14.43 11.50
C ALA A 76 -24.05 13.74 11.32
N ASN A 77 -23.26 14.16 10.33
CA ASN A 77 -21.90 13.66 10.13
C ASN A 77 -20.98 14.02 11.29
N ALA A 78 -21.05 15.25 11.80
CA ALA A 78 -20.27 15.67 12.97
C ALA A 78 -20.60 14.81 14.20
N ALA A 79 -21.89 14.55 14.44
CA ALA A 79 -22.35 13.73 15.56
C ALA A 79 -21.93 12.26 15.40
N SER A 80 -22.09 11.68 14.21
CA SER A 80 -21.82 10.26 13.95
C SER A 80 -20.32 9.93 13.85
N LEU A 81 -19.47 10.93 13.57
CA LEU A 81 -18.03 10.78 13.34
C LEU A 81 -17.32 9.95 14.42
N SER A 82 -17.70 10.14 15.68
CA SER A 82 -17.13 9.43 16.83
C SER A 82 -18.14 8.58 17.60
N THR A 83 -19.37 8.40 17.10
CA THR A 83 -20.46 7.76 17.86
C THR A 83 -21.19 6.64 17.11
N LEU A 84 -21.03 6.53 15.78
CA LEU A 84 -21.68 5.49 15.00
C LEU A 84 -21.24 4.09 15.46
N ALA A 85 -22.15 3.28 15.99
CA ALA A 85 -21.89 1.88 16.30
C ALA A 85 -22.13 1.01 15.06
N TRP A 86 -21.12 0.25 14.64
CA TRP A 86 -21.12 -0.49 13.38
C TRP A 86 -19.96 -1.50 13.31
N SER A 87 -19.93 -2.34 12.27
CA SER A 87 -18.90 -3.38 12.09
C SER A 87 -18.43 -3.49 10.63
N PRO A 88 -17.77 -2.48 10.06
CA PRO A 88 -17.41 -2.45 8.64
C PRO A 88 -16.50 -3.61 8.19
N PHE A 89 -15.74 -4.19 9.12
CA PHE A 89 -14.84 -5.32 8.91
C PHE A 89 -15.21 -6.54 9.75
N GLY A 90 -16.47 -6.66 10.17
CA GLY A 90 -16.94 -7.76 11.03
C GLY A 90 -16.57 -7.62 12.51
N LYS A 91 -15.67 -6.71 12.87
CA LYS A 91 -15.37 -6.30 14.25
C LYS A 91 -16.23 -5.08 14.62
N PRO A 92 -16.85 -5.05 15.82
CA PRO A 92 -17.48 -3.84 16.33
C PRO A 92 -16.49 -2.68 16.47
N GLU A 93 -16.87 -1.53 15.93
CA GLU A 93 -16.15 -0.26 15.99
C GLU A 93 -17.10 0.87 16.40
N THR A 94 -16.56 2.00 16.87
CA THR A 94 -17.34 3.21 17.23
C THR A 94 -16.82 4.42 16.48
N GLY A 95 -17.73 5.11 15.81
CA GLY A 95 -17.41 6.22 14.91
C GLY A 95 -16.77 5.74 13.61
N TRP A 96 -16.63 6.67 12.66
CA TRP A 96 -16.04 6.42 11.35
C TRP A 96 -14.83 7.29 11.05
N GLU A 97 -14.34 8.05 12.04
CA GLU A 97 -13.22 8.99 11.87
C GLU A 97 -11.94 8.33 11.34
N ILE A 98 -11.67 7.07 11.69
CA ILE A 98 -10.53 6.29 11.17
C ILE A 98 -10.54 6.25 9.63
N TYR A 99 -11.73 6.21 9.02
CA TYR A 99 -11.91 6.12 7.57
C TYR A 99 -12.14 7.48 6.92
N ALA A 100 -12.32 8.56 7.68
CA ALA A 100 -12.67 9.87 7.16
C ALA A 100 -11.68 10.38 6.08
N PRO A 101 -10.34 10.22 6.20
CA PRO A 101 -9.43 10.61 5.13
C PRO A 101 -9.71 9.88 3.81
N ARG A 102 -10.01 8.58 3.85
CA ARG A 102 -10.29 7.78 2.67
C ARG A 102 -11.65 8.11 2.06
N ILE A 103 -12.66 8.35 2.90
CA ILE A 103 -13.99 8.79 2.46
C ILE A 103 -13.88 10.15 1.76
N ALA A 104 -13.14 11.10 2.34
CA ALA A 104 -12.95 12.42 1.75
C ALA A 104 -12.27 12.35 0.37
N ALA A 105 -11.27 11.45 0.23
CA ALA A 105 -10.62 11.18 -1.05
C ALA A 105 -11.56 10.54 -2.09
N GLU A 106 -12.36 9.56 -1.68
CA GLU A 106 -13.36 8.89 -2.54
C GLU A 106 -14.40 9.86 -3.09
N ILE A 107 -14.88 10.80 -2.26
CA ILE A 107 -15.89 11.78 -2.67
C ILE A 107 -15.28 13.08 -3.23
N GLY A 108 -13.95 13.16 -3.33
CA GLY A 108 -13.24 14.28 -3.93
C GLY A 108 -13.34 15.60 -3.17
N THR A 109 -13.25 15.58 -1.83
CA THR A 109 -13.34 16.80 -1.00
C THR A 109 -12.21 16.91 0.04
N SER A 110 -11.69 18.12 0.26
CA SER A 110 -10.82 18.44 1.41
C SER A 110 -11.61 18.87 2.65
N CYS A 111 -12.94 18.97 2.55
CA CYS A 111 -13.79 19.51 3.59
C CYS A 111 -13.87 18.57 4.81
N ALA A 112 -13.97 19.15 6.01
CA ALA A 112 -14.12 18.36 7.24
C ALA A 112 -15.47 17.60 7.25
N PRO A 113 -15.54 16.39 7.83
CA PRO A 113 -16.76 15.59 7.93
C PRO A 113 -18.02 16.35 8.38
N GLY A 114 -17.87 17.23 9.36
CA GLY A 114 -18.96 18.02 9.94
C GLY A 114 -19.33 19.30 9.19
N SER A 115 -18.89 19.46 7.93
CA SER A 115 -19.11 20.68 7.14
C SER A 115 -20.12 20.46 6.01
N ASP A 116 -20.76 21.55 5.56
CA ASP A 116 -21.69 21.51 4.43
C ASP A 116 -21.02 21.07 3.13
N GLY A 117 -19.76 21.47 2.90
CA GLY A 117 -19.00 21.06 1.72
C GLY A 117 -18.75 19.55 1.66
N PHE A 118 -18.51 18.89 2.81
CA PHE A 118 -18.41 17.43 2.88
C PHE A 118 -19.77 16.78 2.61
N ALA A 119 -20.84 17.27 3.25
CA ALA A 119 -22.18 16.76 3.06
C ALA A 119 -22.66 16.89 1.59
N ALA A 120 -22.35 18.01 0.93
CA ALA A 120 -22.66 18.23 -0.48
C ALA A 120 -21.88 17.27 -1.40
N ALA A 121 -20.58 17.06 -1.14
CA ALA A 121 -19.76 16.12 -1.90
C ALA A 121 -20.27 14.67 -1.73
N LEU A 122 -20.57 14.27 -0.50
CA LEU A 122 -21.09 12.94 -0.21
C LEU A 122 -22.46 12.73 -0.86
N ALA A 123 -23.33 13.75 -0.81
CA ALA A 123 -24.63 13.73 -1.48
C ALA A 123 -24.48 13.50 -3.00
N ARG A 124 -23.58 14.22 -3.68
CA ARG A 124 -23.31 14.02 -5.11
C ARG A 124 -22.76 12.62 -5.39
N TRP A 125 -21.82 12.15 -4.56
CA TRP A 125 -21.27 10.80 -4.68
C TRP A 125 -22.36 9.73 -4.47
N GLN A 126 -23.23 9.87 -3.48
CA GLN A 126 -24.35 8.95 -3.24
C GLN A 126 -25.27 8.86 -4.45
N GLN A 127 -25.66 10.01 -5.01
CA GLN A 127 -26.49 10.06 -6.22
C GLN A 127 -25.81 9.36 -7.40
N ALA A 128 -24.53 9.61 -7.64
CA ALA A 128 -23.75 8.96 -8.69
C ALA A 128 -23.60 7.44 -8.50
N ASN A 129 -23.88 6.94 -7.30
CA ASN A 129 -23.77 5.54 -6.92
C ASN A 129 -25.12 4.89 -6.58
N HIS A 130 -26.22 5.47 -7.07
CA HIS A 130 -27.59 4.97 -6.90
C HIS A 130 -28.03 4.82 -5.44
N LEU A 131 -27.48 5.66 -4.56
CA LEU A 131 -27.90 5.80 -3.17
C LEU A 131 -28.75 7.06 -2.97
N PRO A 132 -29.61 7.10 -1.93
CA PRO A 132 -30.29 8.32 -1.55
C PRO A 132 -29.30 9.46 -1.28
N ARG A 133 -29.59 10.65 -1.80
CA ARG A 133 -28.77 11.87 -1.69
C ARG A 133 -28.88 12.51 -0.30
N THR A 134 -28.53 11.78 0.76
CA THR A 134 -28.67 12.25 2.15
C THR A 134 -27.55 13.19 2.57
N GLY A 135 -26.36 13.07 1.95
CA GLY A 135 -25.15 13.77 2.40
C GLY A 135 -24.64 13.26 3.75
N VAL A 136 -25.22 12.20 4.29
CA VAL A 136 -24.86 11.59 5.58
C VAL A 136 -24.03 10.34 5.34
N MET A 137 -22.92 10.23 6.06
CA MET A 137 -22.09 9.03 6.08
C MET A 137 -22.73 7.98 6.99
N ASP A 138 -23.16 6.88 6.40
CA ASP A 138 -23.80 5.76 7.08
C ASP A 138 -23.25 4.40 6.60
N ALA A 139 -23.75 3.32 7.20
CA ALA A 139 -23.31 1.97 6.85
C ALA A 139 -23.60 1.61 5.38
N ALA A 140 -24.68 2.13 4.79
CA ALA A 140 -25.05 1.85 3.41
C ALA A 140 -24.10 2.52 2.41
N ALA A 141 -23.74 3.78 2.64
CA ALA A 141 -22.73 4.49 1.87
C ALA A 141 -21.37 3.78 1.98
N PHE A 142 -20.96 3.39 3.19
CA PHE A 142 -19.69 2.68 3.40
C PHE A 142 -19.65 1.32 2.69
N ALA A 143 -20.75 0.58 2.72
CA ALA A 143 -20.86 -0.73 2.07
C ALA A 143 -20.67 -0.67 0.55
N VAL A 144 -20.92 0.48 -0.09
CA VAL A 144 -20.63 0.69 -1.51
C VAL A 144 -19.15 1.09 -1.73
N MET A 145 -18.58 1.90 -0.83
CA MET A 145 -17.18 2.32 -0.91
C MET A 145 -16.19 1.17 -0.69
N LEU A 146 -16.44 0.36 0.34
CA LEU A 146 -15.49 -0.62 0.85
C LEU A 146 -15.06 -1.66 -0.21
N PRO A 147 -15.97 -2.33 -0.95
CA PRO A 147 -15.57 -3.28 -1.98
C PRO A 147 -14.72 -2.66 -3.08
N ARG A 148 -14.98 -1.39 -3.45
CA ARG A 148 -14.20 -0.69 -4.48
C ARG A 148 -12.77 -0.50 -4.01
N TRP A 149 -12.57 -0.02 -2.79
CA TRP A 149 -11.25 0.15 -2.22
C TRP A 149 -10.50 -1.18 -2.15
N HIS A 150 -11.16 -2.24 -1.68
CA HIS A 150 -10.57 -3.58 -1.67
C HIS A 150 -10.15 -4.06 -3.05
N LEU A 151 -11.00 -3.89 -4.06
CA LEU A 151 -10.74 -4.38 -5.42
C LEU A 151 -9.70 -3.55 -6.18
N THR A 152 -9.29 -2.37 -5.69
CA THR A 152 -8.11 -1.69 -6.22
C THR A 152 -6.83 -2.49 -5.98
N ARG A 153 -6.78 -3.29 -4.90
CA ARG A 153 -5.64 -4.13 -4.52
C ARG A 153 -5.59 -5.39 -5.40
N PRO A 154 -4.57 -5.56 -6.27
CA PRO A 154 -4.46 -6.73 -7.12
C PRO A 154 -4.45 -8.04 -6.33
N PHE A 155 -3.84 -8.04 -5.15
CA PHE A 155 -3.81 -9.20 -4.26
C PHE A 155 -5.23 -9.66 -3.90
N VAL A 156 -6.12 -8.74 -3.51
CA VAL A 156 -7.49 -9.06 -3.11
C VAL A 156 -8.30 -9.65 -4.26
N ARG A 157 -8.11 -9.14 -5.49
CA ARG A 157 -8.79 -9.68 -6.68
C ARG A 157 -8.43 -11.15 -6.90
N VAL A 158 -7.14 -11.47 -6.89
CA VAL A 158 -6.64 -12.84 -7.12
C VAL A 158 -6.99 -13.77 -5.94
N ASN A 159 -6.88 -13.27 -4.70
CA ASN A 159 -7.16 -14.04 -3.49
C ASN A 159 -8.63 -14.45 -3.40
N ARG A 160 -9.56 -13.57 -3.80
CA ARG A 160 -11.00 -13.86 -3.84
C ARG A 160 -11.35 -15.03 -4.77
N ASP A 161 -10.57 -15.23 -5.82
CA ASP A 161 -10.75 -16.33 -6.77
C ASP A 161 -10.07 -17.64 -6.29
N GLY A 162 -9.67 -17.69 -5.01
CA GLY A 162 -9.04 -18.85 -4.40
C GLY A 162 -7.58 -19.04 -4.77
N VAL A 163 -6.92 -18.03 -5.35
CA VAL A 163 -5.52 -18.11 -5.81
C VAL A 163 -4.61 -17.29 -4.89
N CYS A 164 -3.50 -17.89 -4.49
CA CYS A 164 -2.42 -17.18 -3.82
C CYS A 164 -1.32 -16.81 -4.81
N PRO A 165 -1.02 -15.51 -5.02
CA PRO A 165 -0.03 -15.07 -6.00
C PRO A 165 1.36 -15.68 -5.80
N GLY A 166 2.09 -15.84 -6.89
CA GLY A 166 3.48 -16.31 -6.86
C GLY A 166 4.38 -15.37 -6.06
N ALA A 167 5.42 -15.94 -5.45
CA ALA A 167 6.48 -15.16 -4.80
C ALA A 167 7.68 -15.00 -5.76
N PRO A 168 8.32 -13.83 -5.82
CA PRO A 168 9.58 -13.66 -6.55
C PRO A 168 10.70 -14.50 -5.92
N ALA A 169 11.71 -14.84 -6.72
CA ALA A 169 12.95 -15.40 -6.17
C ALA A 169 13.65 -14.35 -5.28
N GLU A 170 14.16 -14.73 -4.12
CA GLU A 170 14.81 -13.78 -3.18
C GLU A 170 15.97 -13.02 -3.83
N ALA A 171 16.75 -13.69 -4.70
CA ALA A 171 17.85 -13.08 -5.44
C ALA A 171 17.41 -11.96 -6.39
N SER A 172 16.11 -11.85 -6.71
CA SER A 172 15.55 -10.78 -7.56
C SER A 172 15.05 -9.57 -6.76
N LEU A 173 15.09 -9.64 -5.43
CA LEU A 173 14.63 -8.56 -4.56
C LEU A 173 15.73 -7.50 -4.33
N ALA A 174 15.30 -6.27 -4.12
CA ALA A 174 16.18 -5.20 -3.65
C ALA A 174 16.03 -5.01 -2.14
N THR A 175 17.15 -4.76 -1.47
CA THR A 175 17.18 -4.50 -0.02
C THR A 175 17.03 -3.00 0.26
N ALA A 176 16.15 -2.65 1.19
CA ALA A 176 16.00 -1.29 1.70
C ALA A 176 17.28 -0.85 2.43
N ARG A 177 17.59 0.43 2.38
CA ARG A 177 18.74 0.98 3.11
C ARG A 177 18.48 0.91 4.62
N PRO A 178 19.54 0.92 5.46
CA PRO A 178 19.37 0.92 6.91
C PRO A 178 18.50 2.08 7.43
N ASP A 179 18.61 3.28 6.84
CA ASP A 179 17.79 4.45 7.16
C ASP A 179 16.34 4.37 6.65
N GLU A 180 16.05 3.42 5.76
CA GLU A 180 14.70 3.14 5.26
C GLU A 180 13.98 2.07 6.11
N SER A 181 14.69 1.41 7.04
CA SER A 181 14.19 0.23 7.74
C SER A 181 13.94 0.50 9.23
N TYR A 182 12.73 0.20 9.69
CA TYR A 182 12.35 0.38 11.10
C TYR A 182 13.04 -0.66 11.98
N GLY A 183 13.73 -0.20 13.03
CA GLY A 183 14.38 -1.07 14.00
C GLY A 183 15.55 -1.90 13.44
N GLY A 184 16.18 -1.46 12.35
CA GLY A 184 17.35 -2.12 11.77
C GLY A 184 17.07 -3.46 11.07
N LYS A 185 15.79 -3.76 10.78
CA LYS A 185 15.41 -4.98 10.06
C LYS A 185 15.94 -4.98 8.63
N THR A 186 16.34 -6.14 8.13
CA THR A 186 16.55 -6.33 6.68
C THR A 186 15.18 -6.39 6.01
N ILE A 187 14.85 -5.35 5.23
CA ILE A 187 13.60 -5.28 4.48
C ILE A 187 13.91 -5.42 3.00
N GLN A 188 13.16 -6.28 2.31
CA GLN A 188 13.29 -6.49 0.88
C GLN A 188 11.96 -6.24 0.17
N LEU A 189 12.03 -5.72 -1.05
CA LEU A 189 10.88 -5.49 -1.94
C LEU A 189 11.31 -5.77 -3.39
N ARG A 190 10.34 -5.91 -4.29
CA ARG A 190 10.65 -5.90 -5.73
C ARG A 190 11.31 -4.56 -6.09
N PRO A 191 12.34 -4.54 -6.94
CA PRO A 191 13.15 -3.34 -7.17
C PRO A 191 12.35 -2.09 -7.58
N ALA A 192 11.36 -2.25 -8.46
CA ALA A 192 10.52 -1.15 -8.92
C ALA A 192 9.59 -0.61 -7.82
N ALA A 193 9.07 -1.49 -6.95
CA ALA A 193 8.29 -1.09 -5.77
C ALA A 193 9.12 -0.26 -4.79
N LEU A 194 10.36 -0.70 -4.49
CA LEU A 194 11.27 0.05 -3.61
C LEU A 194 11.63 1.42 -4.20
N GLN A 195 11.83 1.49 -5.51
CA GLN A 195 12.09 2.75 -6.20
C GLN A 195 10.88 3.69 -6.16
N ALA A 196 9.67 3.17 -6.37
CA ALA A 196 8.43 3.95 -6.26
C ALA A 196 8.23 4.48 -4.84
N TYR A 197 8.48 3.65 -3.82
CA TYR A 197 8.46 4.05 -2.42
C TYR A 197 9.44 5.21 -2.17
N ARG A 198 10.68 5.14 -2.66
CA ARG A 198 11.67 6.23 -2.51
C ARG A 198 11.20 7.55 -3.11
N ARG A 199 10.55 7.52 -4.28
CA ARG A 199 9.96 8.72 -4.89
C ARG A 199 8.83 9.30 -4.03
N MET A 200 7.95 8.45 -3.52
CA MET A 200 6.87 8.86 -2.62
C MET A 200 7.42 9.48 -1.32
N VAL A 201 8.44 8.88 -0.71
CA VAL A 201 9.10 9.39 0.50
C VAL A 201 9.73 10.76 0.26
N ALA A 202 10.38 10.96 -0.90
CA ALA A 202 10.97 12.24 -1.26
C ALA A 202 9.91 13.34 -1.36
N GLU A 203 8.78 13.09 -2.01
CA GLU A 203 7.69 14.07 -2.10
C GLU A 203 6.99 14.30 -0.75
N ALA A 204 6.76 13.26 0.05
CA ALA A 204 6.21 13.42 1.39
C ALA A 204 7.11 14.30 2.28
N ARG A 205 8.43 14.11 2.19
CA ARG A 205 9.42 14.92 2.90
C ARG A 205 9.39 16.37 2.42
N ALA A 206 9.37 16.60 1.11
CA ALA A 206 9.27 17.93 0.53
C ALA A 206 7.95 18.65 0.92
N ALA A 207 6.86 17.90 1.10
CA ALA A 207 5.58 18.42 1.57
C ALA A 207 5.56 18.74 3.08
N GLY A 208 6.60 18.39 3.84
CA GLY A 208 6.68 18.70 5.28
C GLY A 208 5.67 17.93 6.15
N VAL A 209 5.21 16.77 5.69
CA VAL A 209 4.18 15.98 6.41
C VAL A 209 4.75 14.94 7.39
N LEU A 210 6.06 14.72 7.37
CA LEU A 210 6.76 13.83 8.31
C LEU A 210 6.94 14.55 9.65
N ARG A 211 6.27 14.06 10.71
CA ARG A 211 6.32 14.65 12.06
C ARG A 211 7.19 13.88 13.04
N ARG A 212 7.59 12.67 12.68
CA ARG A 212 8.41 11.78 13.51
C ARG A 212 9.63 11.31 12.71
N PRO A 213 10.78 11.07 13.34
CA PRO A 213 11.97 10.59 12.65
C PRO A 213 11.76 9.21 12.02
N GLU A 214 10.92 8.36 12.62
CA GLU A 214 10.59 7.03 12.11
C GLU A 214 9.58 7.07 10.96
N ALA A 215 8.95 8.21 10.68
CA ALA A 215 7.92 8.34 9.66
C ALA A 215 8.41 7.84 8.29
N LEU A 216 7.59 6.98 7.68
CA LEU A 216 7.85 6.23 6.45
C LEU A 216 8.94 5.15 6.51
N THR A 217 9.61 4.89 7.64
CA THR A 217 10.46 3.69 7.72
C THR A 217 9.64 2.42 7.54
N ILE A 218 10.18 1.45 6.81
CA ILE A 218 9.52 0.20 6.49
C ILE A 218 9.77 -0.79 7.63
N TYR A 219 8.70 -1.32 8.23
CA TYR A 219 8.83 -2.32 9.30
C TYR A 219 8.47 -3.74 8.88
N SER A 220 7.93 -3.90 7.67
CA SER A 220 7.59 -5.18 7.04
C SER A 220 7.58 -5.04 5.51
N GLY A 221 8.15 -6.01 4.80
CA GLY A 221 8.26 -6.06 3.33
C GLY A 221 8.00 -7.47 2.81
N PHE A 222 8.85 -7.97 1.89
CA PHE A 222 8.74 -9.34 1.39
C PHE A 222 8.78 -10.38 2.52
N ARG A 223 7.89 -11.38 2.42
CA ARG A 223 7.87 -12.55 3.29
C ARG A 223 7.92 -13.83 2.45
N ALA A 224 9.02 -14.57 2.58
CA ALA A 224 9.24 -15.81 1.84
C ALA A 224 8.18 -16.87 2.21
N PRO A 225 7.52 -17.53 1.24
CA PRO A 225 6.48 -18.49 1.53
C PRO A 225 6.91 -19.66 2.42
N ASP A 226 8.14 -20.14 2.26
CA ASP A 226 8.73 -21.22 3.05
C ASP A 226 9.04 -20.78 4.49
N ALA A 227 9.61 -19.58 4.68
CA ALA A 227 9.83 -19.00 6.01
C ALA A 227 8.48 -18.75 6.73
N ASP A 228 7.46 -18.28 6.00
CA ASP A 228 6.12 -18.11 6.53
C ASP A 228 5.48 -19.46 6.91
N ALA A 229 5.66 -20.51 6.10
CA ALA A 229 5.19 -21.86 6.37
C ALA A 229 5.92 -22.51 7.57
N GLN A 230 7.24 -22.33 7.69
CA GLN A 230 8.02 -22.84 8.83
C GLN A 230 7.64 -22.14 10.13
N ARG A 231 7.48 -20.81 10.10
CA ARG A 231 6.96 -20.05 11.25
C ARG A 231 5.56 -20.56 11.60
N CYS A 232 4.72 -20.73 10.59
CA CYS A 232 3.36 -21.23 10.73
C CYS A 232 3.32 -22.56 11.49
N ALA A 233 4.07 -23.56 11.03
CA ALA A 233 4.16 -24.87 11.67
C ALA A 233 4.64 -24.80 13.13
N ARG A 234 5.57 -23.88 13.43
CA ARG A 234 6.13 -23.69 14.78
C ARG A 234 5.16 -22.97 15.72
N ASP A 235 4.54 -21.88 15.26
CA ASP A 235 3.77 -20.94 16.10
C ASP A 235 2.27 -21.28 16.14
N ARG A 236 1.82 -22.22 15.31
CA ARG A 236 0.42 -22.65 15.17
C ARG A 236 -0.58 -21.52 14.90
N ASN A 237 -0.20 -20.53 14.09
CA ASN A 237 -0.97 -19.28 13.89
C ASN A 237 -0.95 -18.80 12.43
N CYS A 238 -1.67 -19.52 11.56
CA CYS A 238 -1.58 -19.35 10.10
C CYS A 238 -2.92 -19.07 9.43
N GLN A 239 -4.02 -19.24 10.14
CA GLN A 239 -5.37 -19.07 9.61
C GLN A 239 -6.31 -18.64 10.75
N GLY A 240 -6.20 -17.37 11.15
CA GLY A 240 -7.00 -16.78 12.22
C GLY A 240 -7.26 -15.30 12.00
N LEU A 241 -7.89 -14.63 12.97
CA LEU A 241 -8.27 -13.21 12.88
C LEU A 241 -7.10 -12.26 12.60
N THR A 242 -5.86 -12.68 12.87
CA THR A 242 -4.65 -11.86 12.75
C THR A 242 -3.72 -12.28 11.60
N ARG A 243 -3.85 -13.50 11.05
CA ARG A 243 -2.90 -14.05 10.06
C ARG A 243 -3.58 -15.01 9.09
N THR A 244 -3.16 -14.92 7.82
CA THR A 244 -3.61 -15.78 6.72
C THR A 244 -2.41 -16.47 6.07
N ILE A 245 -2.63 -17.70 5.61
CA ILE A 245 -1.69 -18.55 4.88
C ILE A 245 -1.22 -17.90 3.57
N CYS A 246 -2.03 -17.00 3.02
CA CYS A 246 -1.69 -16.21 1.84
C CYS A 246 -1.70 -14.73 2.19
N SER A 247 -0.53 -14.14 2.40
CA SER A 247 -0.37 -12.70 2.66
C SER A 247 0.13 -11.94 1.43
N ALA A 248 -0.32 -10.69 1.25
CA ALA A 248 0.16 -9.80 0.19
C ALA A 248 1.69 -9.59 0.23
N HIS A 249 2.32 -9.66 1.41
CA HIS A 249 3.77 -9.52 1.56
C HIS A 249 4.60 -10.54 0.77
N ARG A 250 4.04 -11.72 0.46
CA ARG A 250 4.73 -12.72 -0.36
C ARG A 250 5.02 -12.25 -1.79
N THR A 251 4.32 -11.23 -2.25
CA THR A 251 4.48 -10.71 -3.62
C THR A 251 5.73 -9.85 -3.77
N GLY A 252 6.31 -9.37 -2.66
CA GLY A 252 7.36 -8.34 -2.65
C GLY A 252 6.85 -6.96 -3.10
N LEU A 253 5.54 -6.79 -3.28
CA LEU A 253 4.89 -5.53 -3.68
C LEU A 253 4.19 -4.82 -2.52
N ALA A 254 3.90 -5.56 -1.43
CA ALA A 254 3.31 -5.00 -0.23
C ALA A 254 4.41 -4.57 0.76
N LEU A 255 4.16 -3.46 1.44
CA LEU A 255 5.00 -2.94 2.50
C LEU A 255 4.14 -2.37 3.61
N ASP A 256 4.64 -2.49 4.84
CA ASP A 256 4.09 -1.78 5.99
C ASP A 256 5.06 -0.68 6.41
N VAL A 257 4.56 0.55 6.46
CA VAL A 257 5.35 1.75 6.79
C VAL A 257 4.89 2.36 8.09
N PHE A 258 5.84 2.89 8.86
CA PHE A 258 5.52 3.65 10.06
C PHE A 258 4.81 4.96 9.67
N ILE A 259 3.54 5.09 10.06
CA ILE A 259 2.73 6.30 9.82
C ILE A 259 2.77 7.20 11.05
N ASP A 260 2.23 6.70 12.15
CA ASP A 260 2.25 7.27 13.49
C ASP A 260 1.93 6.15 14.48
N ALA A 261 2.00 6.41 15.78
CA ALA A 261 1.56 5.48 16.81
C ALA A 261 1.03 6.23 18.03
N ALA A 262 -0.14 5.81 18.52
CA ALA A 262 -0.64 6.27 19.81
C ALA A 262 0.28 5.78 20.95
N PRO A 263 0.37 6.49 22.09
CA PRO A 263 1.19 6.07 23.22
C PRO A 263 0.88 4.62 23.65
N GLY A 264 1.93 3.80 23.78
CA GLY A 264 1.80 2.40 24.19
C GLY A 264 1.47 1.41 23.05
N PHE A 265 1.34 1.87 21.81
CA PHE A 265 1.05 1.00 20.66
C PHE A 265 2.24 0.88 19.70
N GLY A 266 2.37 -0.29 19.08
CA GLY A 266 3.28 -0.53 17.96
C GLY A 266 2.73 0.03 16.64
N PRO A 267 3.58 0.18 15.61
CA PRO A 267 3.19 0.73 14.31
C PRO A 267 2.20 -0.17 13.53
N ASP A 268 2.06 -1.44 13.92
CA ASP A 268 1.18 -2.45 13.34
C ASP A 268 -0.06 -2.77 14.20
N SER A 269 -0.28 -2.03 15.28
CA SER A 269 -1.43 -2.29 16.15
C SER A 269 -2.74 -1.89 15.48
N SER A 270 -3.66 -2.86 15.36
CA SER A 270 -5.02 -2.70 14.85
C SER A 270 -6.03 -2.18 15.89
N ALA A 271 -5.57 -1.76 17.06
CA ALA A 271 -6.41 -1.08 18.03
C ALA A 271 -6.95 0.23 17.46
N ASP A 272 -8.25 0.50 17.66
CA ASP A 272 -8.94 1.65 17.06
C ASP A 272 -8.29 2.98 17.44
N ALA A 273 -7.80 3.11 18.69
CA ALA A 273 -7.07 4.29 19.16
C ALA A 273 -5.77 4.54 18.37
N ASN A 274 -5.05 3.48 18.00
CA ASN A 274 -3.82 3.58 17.21
C ASN A 274 -4.12 3.95 15.76
N ARG A 275 -5.10 3.27 15.15
CA ARG A 275 -5.58 3.56 13.80
C ARG A 275 -6.11 4.99 13.69
N LEU A 276 -6.79 5.49 14.72
CA LEU A 276 -7.25 6.88 14.79
C LEU A 276 -6.09 7.88 14.85
N ALA A 277 -5.06 7.61 15.64
CA ALA A 277 -3.86 8.45 15.66
C ALA A 277 -3.20 8.54 14.28
N MET A 278 -3.05 7.40 13.59
CA MET A 278 -2.56 7.36 12.22
C MET A 278 -3.48 8.13 11.25
N ALA A 279 -4.80 7.92 11.32
CA ALA A 279 -5.78 8.59 10.46
C ALA A 279 -5.79 10.12 10.61
N ARG A 280 -5.47 10.61 11.81
CA ARG A 280 -5.33 12.04 12.11
C ARG A 280 -3.98 12.62 11.68
N SER A 281 -2.97 11.79 11.48
CA SER A 281 -1.63 12.25 11.12
C SER A 281 -1.61 13.00 9.77
N PRO A 282 -0.81 14.07 9.63
CA PRO A 282 -0.62 14.74 8.35
C PRO A 282 -0.08 13.80 7.27
N LEU A 283 0.78 12.86 7.65
CA LEU A 283 1.38 11.89 6.75
C LEU A 283 0.33 10.98 6.10
N TYR A 284 -0.53 10.33 6.90
CA TYR A 284 -1.54 9.43 6.34
C TYR A 284 -2.50 10.16 5.41
N ARG A 285 -2.97 11.33 5.83
CA ARG A 285 -3.86 12.17 5.01
C ARG A 285 -3.20 12.54 3.68
N TRP A 286 -1.93 12.94 3.70
CA TRP A 286 -1.18 13.21 2.47
C TRP A 286 -1.05 11.96 1.60
N MET A 287 -0.73 10.80 2.18
CA MET A 287 -0.58 9.54 1.43
C MET A 287 -1.89 9.11 0.77
N VAL A 288 -3.03 9.21 1.45
CA VAL A 288 -4.33 8.86 0.88
C VAL A 288 -4.63 9.62 -0.42
N TRP A 289 -4.18 10.87 -0.52
CA TRP A 289 -4.35 11.70 -1.73
C TRP A 289 -3.24 11.51 -2.77
N ASN A 290 -2.01 11.20 -2.36
CA ASN A 290 -0.84 11.28 -3.23
C ASN A 290 -0.21 9.93 -3.59
N ALA A 291 -0.35 8.90 -2.75
CA ALA A 291 0.35 7.63 -2.92
C ALA A 291 -0.03 6.93 -4.25
N GLY A 292 -1.26 7.14 -4.73
CA GLY A 292 -1.70 6.63 -6.03
C GLY A 292 -0.86 7.13 -7.22
N ARG A 293 -0.30 8.35 -7.14
CA ARG A 293 0.62 8.91 -8.17
C ARG A 293 1.92 8.09 -8.31
N PHE A 294 2.26 7.33 -7.28
CA PHE A 294 3.42 6.43 -7.26
C PHE A 294 3.04 4.96 -7.47
N GLY A 295 1.75 4.68 -7.69
CA GLY A 295 1.23 3.33 -7.88
C GLY A 295 0.97 2.58 -6.58
N PHE A 296 0.80 3.26 -5.44
CA PHE A 296 0.42 2.59 -4.19
C PHE A 296 -1.08 2.69 -3.90
N VAL A 297 -1.64 1.58 -3.43
CA VAL A 297 -3.01 1.50 -2.90
C VAL A 297 -2.97 1.02 -1.45
N ASN A 298 -3.87 1.52 -0.61
CA ASN A 298 -3.91 1.18 0.82
C ASN A 298 -4.98 0.13 1.12
N TYR A 299 -4.69 -0.71 2.11
CA TYR A 299 -5.72 -1.45 2.81
C TYR A 299 -6.32 -0.56 3.92
N VAL A 300 -7.52 -0.01 3.72
CA VAL A 300 -8.07 1.03 4.61
C VAL A 300 -8.26 0.62 6.08
N TYR A 301 -8.36 -0.70 6.36
CA TYR A 301 -8.37 -1.19 7.73
C TYR A 301 -7.02 -1.00 8.42
N GLU A 302 -5.93 -1.08 7.66
CA GLU A 302 -4.54 -1.00 8.13
C GLU A 302 -3.86 0.23 7.50
N PRO A 303 -3.90 1.42 8.15
CA PRO A 303 -3.34 2.66 7.61
C PRO A 303 -1.86 2.57 7.18
N TRP A 304 -1.13 1.63 7.78
CA TRP A 304 0.27 1.34 7.49
C TRP A 304 0.51 0.45 6.27
N HIS A 305 -0.49 -0.31 5.80
CA HIS A 305 -0.32 -1.35 4.79
C HIS A 305 -0.59 -0.82 3.39
N TRP A 306 0.41 -0.88 2.53
CA TRP A 306 0.34 -0.38 1.16
C TRP A 306 0.83 -1.43 0.16
N GLU A 307 0.17 -1.50 -0.99
CA GLU A 307 0.54 -2.39 -2.09
C GLU A 307 0.91 -1.56 -3.32
N TRP A 308 2.07 -1.86 -3.91
CA TRP A 308 2.45 -1.28 -5.20
C TRP A 308 1.79 -2.07 -6.34
N THR A 309 1.15 -1.34 -7.26
CA THR A 309 0.37 -1.93 -8.37
C THR A 309 0.99 -1.69 -9.74
N GLY A 310 2.24 -1.18 -9.79
CA GLY A 310 2.89 -0.80 -11.05
C GLY A 310 3.44 -1.97 -11.87
N GLU A 311 3.30 -3.20 -11.41
CA GLU A 311 3.64 -4.40 -12.16
C GLU A 311 2.69 -5.56 -11.83
N PRO A 312 2.53 -6.56 -12.73
CA PRO A 312 1.63 -7.67 -12.50
C PRO A 312 2.10 -8.58 -11.35
N LEU A 313 1.12 -9.21 -10.71
CA LEU A 313 1.35 -10.33 -9.80
C LEU A 313 1.92 -11.52 -10.57
N LEU A 314 2.82 -12.27 -9.92
CA LEU A 314 3.35 -13.50 -10.49
C LEU A 314 2.26 -14.59 -10.47
N PRO A 315 2.28 -15.52 -11.44
CA PRO A 315 1.39 -16.68 -11.45
C PRO A 315 1.37 -17.38 -10.09
N GLY A 316 0.16 -17.60 -9.57
CA GLY A 316 -0.07 -18.16 -8.26
C GLY A 316 -0.42 -19.64 -8.27
N ALA A 317 -0.70 -20.16 -7.08
CA ALA A 317 -1.27 -21.49 -6.88
C ALA A 317 -2.60 -21.40 -6.12
N PRO A 318 -3.51 -22.38 -6.24
CA PRO A 318 -4.71 -22.42 -5.41
C PRO A 318 -4.36 -22.34 -3.92
N ILE A 319 -5.07 -21.52 -3.15
CA ILE A 319 -4.86 -21.38 -1.69
C ILE A 319 -4.99 -22.72 -0.99
N ALA A 320 -5.94 -23.56 -1.43
CA ALA A 320 -6.15 -24.91 -0.92
C ALA A 320 -4.95 -25.86 -1.13
N SER A 321 -3.98 -25.50 -1.97
CA SER A 321 -2.75 -26.28 -2.18
C SER A 321 -1.59 -25.86 -1.28
N LEU A 322 -1.73 -24.77 -0.52
CA LEU A 322 -0.71 -24.30 0.42
C LEU A 322 -0.70 -25.17 1.69
N SER A 323 0.49 -25.40 2.26
CA SER A 323 0.60 -26.16 3.53
C SER A 323 -0.13 -25.42 4.65
N ALA A 324 -1.11 -26.10 5.24
CA ALA A 324 -1.83 -25.67 6.42
C ALA A 324 -1.24 -26.26 7.73
N ASP A 325 0.01 -26.72 7.70
CA ASP A 325 0.65 -27.31 8.88
C ASP A 325 0.74 -26.27 10.00
N GLY A 326 0.10 -26.54 11.14
CA GLY A 326 -0.02 -25.58 12.24
C GLY A 326 -1.21 -24.61 12.11
N ALA A 327 -2.09 -24.77 11.12
CA ALA A 327 -3.39 -24.10 11.17
C ALA A 327 -4.25 -24.73 12.28
N GLU A 328 -4.62 -23.95 13.29
CA GLU A 328 -5.67 -24.36 14.22
C GLU A 328 -7.04 -24.21 13.53
N PRO A 329 -7.99 -25.15 13.74
CA PRO A 329 -9.34 -24.97 13.28
C PRO A 329 -9.90 -23.66 13.85
N VAL A 330 -10.46 -22.81 12.99
CA VAL A 330 -11.30 -21.71 13.45
C VAL A 330 -12.50 -22.37 14.13
N THR A 331 -12.45 -22.48 15.45
CA THR A 331 -13.58 -23.00 16.23
C THR A 331 -14.66 -21.94 16.13
N GLU A 332 -15.72 -22.27 15.40
CA GLU A 332 -16.97 -21.53 15.43
C GLU A 332 -17.39 -21.40 16.90
N PRO A 333 -17.82 -20.21 17.39
CA PRO A 333 -18.36 -20.12 18.73
C PRO A 333 -19.51 -21.14 18.84
N PRO A 334 -19.60 -21.92 19.94
CA PRO A 334 -20.65 -22.93 20.06
C PRO A 334 -22.01 -22.27 19.85
N ALA A 335 -22.82 -22.85 18.97
CA ALA A 335 -24.17 -22.40 18.68
C ALA A 335 -24.97 -22.28 19.99
N GLY A 336 -25.18 -21.05 20.47
CA GLY A 336 -25.86 -20.77 21.73
C GLY A 336 -25.27 -19.64 22.58
N SER A 337 -24.03 -19.19 22.33
CA SER A 337 -23.50 -18.01 23.02
C SER A 337 -24.04 -16.71 22.42
N THR A 338 -25.29 -16.38 22.78
CA THR A 338 -25.77 -14.99 22.69
C THR A 338 -24.92 -14.12 23.62
N PRO A 339 -24.48 -12.91 23.20
CA PRO A 339 -23.87 -11.97 24.13
C PRO A 339 -24.91 -11.64 25.20
N ARG A 340 -24.65 -12.00 26.46
CA ARG A 340 -25.43 -11.48 27.57
C ARG A 340 -25.28 -9.97 27.57
N THR A 341 -26.37 -9.27 27.28
CA THR A 341 -26.60 -7.88 27.66
C THR A 341 -26.14 -7.70 29.12
N PRO A 342 -25.26 -6.74 29.43
CA PRO A 342 -24.99 -6.40 30.82
C PRO A 342 -26.30 -5.91 31.43
N ALA A 343 -26.80 -6.61 32.44
CA ALA A 343 -27.94 -6.15 33.21
C ALA A 343 -27.60 -4.78 33.80
N ALA A 344 -28.51 -3.83 33.61
CA ALA A 344 -28.43 -2.50 34.18
C ALA A 344 -28.20 -2.59 35.69
N ALA A 345 -27.13 -1.94 36.16
CA ALA A 345 -26.94 -1.72 37.58
C ALA A 345 -28.04 -0.78 38.09
N SER A 346 -29.04 -1.35 38.76
CA SER A 346 -30.01 -0.60 39.54
C SER A 346 -30.33 -1.40 40.80
N ALA A 347 -29.77 -0.96 41.92
CA ALA A 347 -30.49 -0.73 43.18
C ALA A 347 -29.51 -0.62 44.35
N ALA A 348 -29.57 0.55 44.98
CA ALA A 348 -29.17 0.78 46.35
C ALA A 348 -29.81 -0.23 47.32
N ARG A 349 -29.13 -0.54 48.42
CA ARG A 349 -29.75 -0.79 49.74
C ARG A 349 -28.72 -0.70 50.88
N ASN A 350 -28.90 0.36 51.67
CA ASN A 350 -28.82 0.47 53.12
C ASN A 350 -28.12 -0.61 53.98
N ARG A 351 -27.24 -0.09 54.87
CA ARG A 351 -27.10 -0.31 56.32
C ARG A 351 -27.06 -1.75 56.84
N LEU A 352 -25.92 -2.11 57.45
CA LEU A 352 -25.72 -2.04 58.91
C LEU A 352 -24.27 -1.67 59.21
#